data_AF-A0A2D5WCY2-F1
#
_entry.id   AF-A0A2D5WCY2-F1
#
_cell.length_a   1.000
_cell.length_b   1.000
_cell.length_c   1.000
_cell.angle_alpha   90.00
_cell.angle_beta   90.00
_cell.angle_gamma   90.00
#
_symmetry.space_group_name_H-M   'P 1'
#
loop_
_entity.id
_entity.type
_entity.pdbx_description
1 polymer ?
#
loop_
_entity_poly.entity_id
_entity_poly.type
_entity_poly.pdbx_seq_one_letter_code
_entity_poly.pdbx_strand_id
1 'polypeptide(L)' 'MEDGRKADEPCTIVIFGASGDLTARKLIPALYHLYTESQMPGSFRVVGVARR' A
#
# COMPACT_ATOMS: atom_id res chain seq x y z
N MET A 1 3.15 -20.95 15.46
CA MET A 1 2.68 -20.80 14.07
C MET A 1 3.34 -19.53 13.54
N GLU A 2 4.54 -19.65 12.98
CA GLU A 2 5.14 -18.57 12.18
C GLU A 2 4.35 -18.55 10.86
N ASP A 3 3.48 -17.57 10.72
CA ASP A 3 2.88 -17.24 9.43
C ASP A 3 4.04 -16.88 8.48
N GLY A 4 4.12 -17.54 7.32
CA GLY A 4 5.25 -17.51 6.38
C GLY A 4 5.48 -16.16 5.69
N ARG A 5 5.08 -15.04 6.29
CA ARG A 5 5.45 -13.71 5.86
C ARG A 5 6.88 -13.46 6.30
N LYS A 6 7.79 -13.47 5.32
CA LYS A 6 9.12 -12.84 5.46
C LYS A 6 8.95 -11.54 6.23
N ALA A 7 9.84 -11.29 7.20
CA ALA A 7 9.90 -10.03 7.94
C ALA A 7 9.63 -8.87 6.99
N ASP A 8 8.69 -7.99 7.35
CA ASP A 8 8.21 -6.93 6.49
C ASP A 8 9.35 -5.95 6.13
N GLU A 9 10.07 -6.30 5.06
CA GLU A 9 11.17 -5.50 4.54
C GLU A 9 10.61 -4.16 4.04
N PRO A 10 11.35 -3.05 4.22
CA PRO A 10 10.91 -1.77 3.74
C PRO A 10 10.60 -1.80 2.23
N CYS A 11 9.38 -1.44 1.85
CA CYS A 11 8.93 -1.49 0.46
C CYS A 11 8.38 -0.15 -0.03
N THR A 12 8.44 0.06 -1.35
CA THR A 12 7.83 1.21 -2.02
C THR A 12 6.77 0.71 -2.99
N ILE A 13 5.53 1.15 -2.78
CA ILE A 13 4.38 0.83 -3.62
C ILE A 13 4.18 1.97 -4.61
N VAL A 14 4.25 1.69 -5.91
CA VAL A 14 4.02 2.69 -6.96
C VAL A 14 2.66 2.43 -7.62
N ILE A 15 1.75 3.40 -7.52
CA ILE A 15 0.42 3.34 -8.12
C ILE A 15 0.40 4.18 -9.40
N PHE A 16 0.41 3.53 -10.55
CA PHE A 16 0.15 4.18 -11.83
C PHE A 16 -1.36 4.37 -12.04
N GLY A 17 -1.76 5.56 -12.50
CA GLY A 17 -3.17 5.93 -12.52
C GLY A 17 -3.68 6.31 -11.12
N ALA A 18 -2.83 6.95 -10.32
CA ALA A 18 -3.18 7.36 -8.96
C ALA A 18 -4.40 8.30 -8.89
N SER A 19 -4.72 9.00 -9.98
CA SER A 19 -5.91 9.85 -10.11
C SER A 19 -7.19 9.10 -10.53
N GLY A 20 -7.15 7.77 -10.67
CA GLY A 20 -8.27 6.96 -11.13
C GLY A 20 -9.26 6.58 -10.02
N ASP A 21 -10.50 6.28 -10.41
CA ASP A 21 -11.60 5.88 -9.49
C ASP A 21 -11.23 4.68 -8.62
N LEU A 22 -10.57 3.68 -9.19
CA LEU A 22 -10.14 2.48 -8.46
C LEU A 22 -9.15 2.82 -7.34
N THR A 23 -8.22 3.75 -7.60
CA THR A 23 -7.24 4.19 -6.59
C THR A 23 -7.96 4.82 -5.41
N ALA A 24 -8.87 5.76 -5.69
CA ALA A 24 -9.61 6.49 -4.66
C ALA A 24 -10.58 5.60 -3.87
N ARG A 25 -11.31 4.71 -4.54
CA ARG A 25 -12.38 3.93 -3.92
C ARG A 25 -11.93 2.59 -3.34
N LYS A 26 -10.78 2.05 -3.76
CA LYS A 26 -10.33 0.72 -3.36
C LYS A 26 -8.87 0.68 -2.90
N LEU A 27 -7.92 1.13 -3.70
CA LEU A 27 -6.50 0.92 -3.39
C LEU A 27 -6.06 1.70 -2.14
N ILE A 28 -6.36 3.00 -2.07
CA ILE A 28 -6.00 3.81 -0.91
C ILE A 28 -6.73 3.34 0.37
N PRO A 29 -8.06 3.08 0.34
CA PRO A 29 -8.74 2.50 1.50
C PRO A 29 -8.17 1.15 1.95
N ALA A 30 -7.81 0.25 1.02
CA ALA A 30 -7.24 -1.05 1.37
C ALA A 30 -5.85 -0.91 2.01
N LEU A 31 -4.98 -0.05 1.46
CA LEU A 31 -3.66 0.23 2.04
C LEU A 31 -3.77 0.88 3.43
N TYR A 32 -4.74 1.77 3.61
CA TYR A 32 -5.02 2.36 4.92
C TYR A 32 -5.48 1.32 5.93
N HIS A 33 -6.36 0.40 5.54
CA HIS A 33 -6.82 -0.70 6.40
C HIS A 33 -5.65 -1.59 6.84
N LEU A 34 -4.79 -2.01 5.91
CA LEU A 34 -3.59 -2.80 6.23
C LEU A 34 -2.64 -2.04 7.16
N TYR A 35 -2.48 -0.73 6.97
CA TYR A 35 -1.68 0.11 7.86
C TYR A 35 -2.28 0.14 9.28
N THR A 36 -3.59 0.32 9.43
CA THR A 36 -4.25 0.35 10.75
C THR A 36 -4.18 -0.98 11.48
N GLU A 37 -4.12 -2.09 10.76
CA GLU A 37 -4.00 -3.44 11.33
C GLU A 37 -2.54 -3.88 11.55
N SER A 38 -1.57 -2.97 11.37
CA SER A 38 -0.14 -3.27 11.45
C SER A 38 0.28 -4.45 10.55
N GLN A 39 -0.39 -4.61 9.41
CA GLN A 39 -0.13 -5.62 8.39
C GLN A 39 0.75 -5.07 7.25
N MET A 40 1.49 -4.00 7.53
CA MET A 40 2.40 -3.33 6.60
C MET A 40 3.78 -3.19 7.27
N PRO A 41 4.87 -3.11 6.49
CA PRO A 41 6.19 -2.81 7.03
C PRO A 41 6.21 -1.57 7.89
N GLY A 42 6.95 -1.62 9.00
CA GLY A 42 7.14 -0.47 9.90
C GLY A 42 7.66 0.78 9.17
N SER A 43 8.36 0.58 8.03
CA SER A 43 8.67 1.64 7.08
C SER A 43 8.24 1.23 5.67
N PHE A 44 7.29 1.95 5.08
CA PHE A 44 6.90 1.78 3.69
C PHE A 44 6.64 3.15 3.05
N ARG A 45 6.56 3.18 1.72
CA ARG A 45 6.21 4.39 0.96
C ARG A 45 5.15 4.07 -0.09
N VAL A 46 4.25 5.01 -0.35
CA VAL A 46 3.29 4.94 -1.46
C VAL A 46 3.56 6.14 -2.38
N VAL A 47 3.82 5.86 -3.66
CA VAL A 47 4.11 6.86 -4.70
C VAL A 47 3.03 6.78 -5.76
N GLY A 48 2.29 7.86 -5.95
CA GLY A 48 1.27 7.96 -6.99
C GLY A 48 1.83 8.59 -8.26
N VAL A 49 1.55 7.99 -9.42
CA VAL A 49 1.86 8.56 -10.74
C VAL A 49 0.58 8.74 -11.53
N ALA A 50 0.34 9.95 -12.03
CA ALA A 50 -0.79 10.28 -12.89
C ALA A 50 -0.34 11.25 -13.99
N ARG A 51 -1.13 11.32 -15.07
CA ARG A 51 -0.86 12.19 -16.25
C ARG A 51 -1.59 13.54 -16.16
N ARG A 52 -2.45 13.71 -15.17
CA ARG A 52 -3.23 14.92 -14.93
C ARG A 52 -2.66 15.64 -13.72
#